data_AF-A0AAV5HLU2-F1
#
_entry.id   AF-A0AAV5HLU2-F1
#
_cell.length_a   1.000
_cell.length_b   1.000
_cell.length_c   1.000
_cell.angle_alpha   90.00
_cell.angle_beta   90.00
_cell.angle_gamma   90.00
#
_symmetry.space_group_name_H-M   'P 1'
#
loop_
_entity.id
_entity.type
_entity.pdbx_description
1 polymer ?
#
loop_
_entity_poly.entity_id
_entity_poly.type
_entity_poly.pdbx_seq_one_letter_code
_entity_poly.pdbx_strand_id
1 'polypeptide(L)' 'MGVAGEEKLIPQGPCSQFKDCNQHCLDNKFPLGGFCKELSPGQTSFCLCKST' A
#
# COMPACT_ATOMS: atom_id res chain seq x y z
N MET A 1 -12.23 -14.53 -8.23
CA MET A 1 -12.19 -13.06 -8.36
C MET A 1 -10.80 -12.60 -7.97
N GLY A 2 -10.02 -11.83 -8.72
CA GLY A 2 -10.12 -11.23 -10.05
C GLY A 2 -8.71 -11.02 -10.61
N VAL A 3 -8.63 -10.82 -11.92
CA VAL A 3 -7.39 -10.67 -12.71
C VAL A 3 -7.22 -9.20 -13.12
N ALA A 4 -6.04 -8.63 -12.88
CA ALA A 4 -5.47 -7.44 -13.50
C ALA A 4 -3.95 -7.60 -13.33
N GLY A 5 -3.13 -7.31 -14.36
CA GLY A 5 -1.68 -7.59 -14.36
C GLY A 5 -1.04 -7.27 -13.01
N GLU A 6 -0.33 -8.25 -12.43
CA GLU A 6 -0.16 -8.40 -10.98
C GLU A 6 0.63 -7.25 -10.32
N GLU A 7 -0.01 -6.09 -10.14
CA GLU A 7 0.48 -5.04 -9.26
C GLU A 7 0.58 -5.63 -7.85
N LYS A 8 1.79 -6.03 -7.47
CA LYS A 8 2.04 -6.68 -6.19
C LYS A 8 1.98 -5.62 -5.10
N LEU A 9 1.01 -5.75 -4.21
CA LEU A 9 0.85 -4.87 -3.06
C LEU A 9 1.77 -5.33 -1.93
N ILE A 10 2.76 -4.53 -1.57
CA ILE A 10 3.70 -4.82 -0.49
C ILE A 10 3.26 -4.07 0.78
N PRO A 11 2.85 -4.77 1.85
CA PRO A 11 2.44 -4.14 3.10
C PRO A 11 3.66 -3.58 3.85
N GLN A 12 3.62 -2.29 4.18
CA GLN A 12 4.66 -1.62 4.99
C GLN A 12 4.29 -1.54 6.47
N GLY A 13 2.99 -1.46 6.77
CA GLY A 13 2.48 -1.39 8.15
C GLY A 13 1.20 -0.53 8.27
N PRO A 14 0.74 -0.28 9.50
CA PRO A 14 -0.43 0.56 9.78
C PRO A 14 -0.31 1.97 9.21
N CYS A 15 -1.34 2.44 8.50
CA CYS A 15 -1.36 3.80 7.97
C CYS A 15 -1.33 4.90 9.02
N SER A 16 -1.71 4.60 10.27
CA SER A 16 -1.51 5.52 11.39
C SER A 16 -0.03 5.87 11.61
N GLN A 17 0.91 5.02 11.17
CA GLN A 17 2.35 5.27 11.24
C GLN A 17 2.89 6.00 9.99
N PHE A 18 2.14 6.02 8.90
CA PHE A 18 2.53 6.62 7.62
C PHE A 18 1.60 7.78 7.28
N LYS A 19 1.96 9.00 7.72
CA LYS A 19 1.20 10.23 7.44
C LYS A 19 0.95 10.44 5.94
N ASP A 20 1.91 10.04 5.11
CA ASP A 20 1.78 10.00 3.66
C ASP A 20 2.32 8.67 3.12
N CYS A 21 1.43 7.67 3.02
CA CYS A 21 1.77 6.35 2.50
C CYS A 21 2.32 6.42 1.06
N ASN A 22 1.79 7.32 0.23
CA ASN A 22 2.25 7.47 -1.14
C ASN A 22 3.70 7.94 -1.19
N GLN A 23 4.03 9.02 -0.46
CA GLN A 23 5.39 9.54 -0.40
C GLN A 23 6.37 8.54 0.22
N HIS A 24 5.94 7.78 1.25
CA HIS A 24 6.74 6.71 1.83
C HIS A 24 7.09 5.64 0.79
N CYS A 25 6.13 5.18 0.00
CA CYS A 25 6.37 4.19 -1.05
C CYS A 25 7.29 4.72 -2.15
N LEU A 26 7.12 5.98 -2.58
CA LEU A 26 7.99 6.62 -3.57
C LEU A 26 9.45 6.68 -3.07
N ASP A 27 9.67 7.02 -1.80
CA ASP A 27 11.00 7.03 -1.17
C ASP A 27 11.61 5.61 -1.10
N ASN A 28 10.78 4.61 -0.83
CA ASN A 28 11.15 3.19 -0.73
C ASN A 28 11.25 2.47 -2.08
N LYS A 29 11.50 3.20 -3.17
CA LYS A 29 11.72 2.65 -4.52
C LYS A 29 10.50 1.96 -5.15
N PHE A 30 9.30 2.31 -4.71
CA PHE A 30 8.06 1.94 -5.39
C PHE A 30 7.60 3.11 -6.27
N PRO A 31 7.94 3.15 -7.57
CA PRO A 31 7.66 4.30 -8.44
C PRO A 31 6.17 4.53 -8.67
N LEU A 32 5.34 3.52 -8.43
CA LEU A 32 3.88 3.62 -8.50
C LEU A 32 3.26 4.21 -7.23
N GLY A 33 4.08 4.47 -6.20
CA GLY A 33 3.62 4.95 -4.90
C GLY A 33 2.82 3.89 -4.13
N GLY A 34 1.89 4.35 -3.31
CA GLY A 34 1.12 3.48 -2.44
C GLY A 34 -0.12 4.15 -1.88
N PHE A 35 -0.95 3.35 -1.21
CA PHE A 35 -2.20 3.83 -0.63
C PHE A 35 -2.54 3.08 0.65
N CYS A 36 -3.38 3.72 1.46
CA CYS A 36 -3.95 3.14 2.67
C CYS A 36 -5.18 2.33 2.33
N LYS A 37 -5.21 1.06 2.74
CA LYS A 37 -6.39 0.21 2.57
C LYS A 37 -6.55 -0.78 3.72
N GLU A 38 -7.78 -1.00 4.14
CA GLU A 38 -8.14 -2.07 5.07
C GLU A 38 -7.99 -3.42 4.38
N LEU A 39 -7.25 -4.34 5.00
CA LEU A 39 -7.14 -5.72 4.52
C LEU A 39 -8.36 -6.57 4.87
N SER A 40 -9.17 -6.11 5.82
CA SER A 40 -10.42 -6.74 6.24
C SER A 40 -11.38 -5.68 6.80
N PRO A 41 -12.70 -5.84 6.66
CA PRO A 41 -13.66 -4.86 7.13
C PRO A 41 -13.52 -4.60 8.64
N GLY A 42 -13.36 -3.34 9.03
CA GLY A 42 -13.28 -2.94 10.45
C GLY A 42 -11.89 -3.14 11.08
N GLN A 43 -10.86 -3.40 10.27
CA GLN A 43 -9.47 -3.48 10.73
C GLN A 43 -8.70 -2.19 10.44
N THR A 44 -7.53 -2.06 11.06
CA THR A 44 -6.61 -0.97 10.78
C THR A 44 -6.21 -0.95 9.31
N SER A 45 -6.29 0.22 8.67
CA SER A 45 -5.77 0.42 7.32
C SER A 45 -4.26 0.21 7.28
N PHE A 46 -3.78 -0.53 6.29
CA PHE A 46 -2.35 -0.73 6.03
C PHE A 46 -1.90 0.11 4.84
N CYS A 47 -0.67 0.62 4.92
CA CYS A 47 0.01 1.24 3.80
C CYS A 47 0.52 0.14 2.87
N LEU A 48 0.03 0.16 1.63
CA LEU A 48 0.34 -0.82 0.60
C LEU A 48 1.09 -0.11 -0.54
N CYS A 49 2.35 -0.48 -0.75
CA CYS A 49 3.11 0.00 -1.89
C CYS A 49 2.85 -0.86 -3.13
N LYS A 50 2.72 -0.22 -4.28
CA LYS A 50 2.50 -0.90 -5.57
C LYS A 50 3.84 -1.23 -6.22
N SER A 51 4.10 -2.52 -6.45
CA SER A 51 5.22 -3.01 -7.27
C SER A 51 4.68 -3.50 -8.61
N THR A 52 5.29 -3.02 -9.69
CA THR A 52 5.28 -3.68 -11.01
C THR A 52 6.15 -4.93 -11.01
#